data_AF-A0A7J4GML5-F1
#
_entry.id   AF-A0A7J4GML5-F1
#
_cell.length_a   1.000
_cell.length_b   1.000
_cell.length_c   1.000
_cell.angle_alpha   90.00
_cell.angle_beta   90.00
_cell.angle_gamma   90.00
#
_symmetry.space_group_name_H-M   'P 1'
#
loop_
_entity.id
_entity.type
_entity.pdbx_description
1 polymer ?
#
loop_
_entity_poly.entity_id
_entity_poly.type
_entity_poly.pdbx_seq_one_letter_code
_entity_poly.pdbx_strand_id
1 'polypeptide(L)'
;MNLIINDYDYRTNDTALAVLLRSKAKQETKQNIDDLDEGEEGLQAVSNTPSGTMVGLEFSWKGNATVDGVNTTVGTTLFKAETQESDDEFEHKQDFALSYSRGQSIIHDPTAGVTYEDQTSTSPNNTD
;
A
#
# COMPACT_ATOMS: atom_id res chain seq x y z
N MET A 1 -10.02 4.48 5.12
CA MET A 1 -9.94 4.34 6.59
C MET A 1 -9.18 5.55 7.10
N ASN A 2 -9.71 6.35 8.03
CA ASN A 2 -9.00 7.56 8.45
C ASN A 2 -7.97 7.28 9.55
N LEU A 3 -6.71 7.53 9.25
CA LEU A 3 -5.64 7.70 10.23
C LEU A 3 -5.71 9.15 10.77
N ILE A 4 -6.00 9.29 12.06
CA ILE A 4 -6.09 10.58 12.75
C ILE A 4 -5.09 10.58 13.90
N ILE A 5 -4.20 11.57 13.91
CA ILE A 5 -3.19 11.75 14.94
C ILE A 5 -3.36 13.16 15.51
N ASN A 6 -3.72 13.24 16.79
CA ASN A 6 -3.92 14.50 17.49
C ASN A 6 -2.95 14.62 18.66
N ASP A 7 -2.43 15.82 18.89
CA ASP A 7 -1.64 16.24 20.05
C ASP A 7 -0.46 15.30 20.34
N TYR A 8 0.22 14.82 19.29
CA TYR A 8 1.39 13.98 19.46
C TYR A 8 2.50 14.75 20.20
N ASP A 9 3.01 14.17 21.28
CA ASP A 9 4.04 14.78 22.11
C ASP A 9 5.43 14.65 21.46
N TYR A 10 5.77 15.62 20.63
CA TYR A 10 7.07 15.69 20.00
C TYR A 10 8.16 16.05 21.01
N ARG A 11 9.16 15.18 21.13
CA ARG A 11 10.27 15.37 22.08
C ARG A 11 11.13 16.61 21.81
N THR A 12 11.26 17.02 20.54
CA THR A 12 12.04 18.20 20.14
C THR A 12 11.34 18.93 18.98
N ASN A 13 11.68 20.20 18.76
CA ASN A 13 11.03 21.03 17.74
C ASN A 13 11.34 20.59 16.31
N ASP A 14 12.46 19.90 16.09
CA ASP A 14 12.94 19.51 14.74
C ASP A 14 12.63 18.04 14.42
N THR A 15 11.55 17.49 14.96
CA THR A 15 11.13 16.10 14.71
C THR A 15 9.91 16.01 13.82
N ALA A 16 9.96 15.08 12.88
CA ALA A 16 8.82 14.61 12.11
C ALA A 16 8.20 13.39 12.79
N LEU A 17 6.95 13.08 12.41
CA LEU A 17 6.27 11.87 12.84
C LEU A 17 6.26 10.86 11.69
N ALA A 18 6.48 9.58 12.00
CA ALA A 18 6.29 8.51 11.04
C ALA A 18 5.41 7.41 11.63
N VAL A 19 4.49 6.88 10.83
CA VAL A 19 3.69 5.71 11.16
C VAL A 19 4.29 4.53 10.42
N LEU A 20 4.79 3.55 11.17
CA LEU A 20 5.27 2.29 10.64
C LEU A 20 4.07 1.36 10.38
N LEU A 21 3.95 0.90 9.15
CA LEU A 21 2.97 -0.09 8.72
C LEU A 21 3.68 -1.38 8.33
N ARG A 22 3.06 -2.49 8.70
CA ARG A 22 3.46 -3.84 8.29
C ARG A 22 2.28 -4.49 7.59
N SER A 23 2.43 -4.80 6.31
CA SER A 23 1.44 -5.56 5.55
C SER A 23 1.87 -7.02 5.44
N LYS A 24 0.88 -7.92 5.40
CA LYS A 24 1.09 -9.34 5.14
C LYS A 24 -0.07 -9.89 4.29
N ALA A 25 0.24 -10.45 3.13
CA ALA A 25 -0.71 -11.21 2.31
C ALA A 25 -0.48 -12.69 2.46
N LYS A 26 -1.57 -13.42 2.29
CA LYS A 26 -1.55 -14.85 1.98
C LYS A 26 -2.50 -15.11 0.83
N GLN A 27 -2.25 -16.18 0.09
CA GLN A 27 -3.07 -16.64 -1.04
C GLN A 27 -4.58 -16.74 -0.76
N GLU A 28 -4.99 -16.91 0.50
CA GLU A 28 -6.40 -17.03 0.89
C GLU A 28 -7.15 -15.68 1.05
N THR A 29 -6.47 -14.53 0.99
CA THR A 29 -7.09 -13.23 1.33
C THR A 29 -7.82 -12.61 0.15
N LYS A 30 -9.07 -13.01 -0.11
CA LYS A 30 -9.94 -12.37 -1.12
C LYS A 30 -10.55 -11.06 -0.63
N GLN A 31 -9.95 -9.92 -0.93
CA GLN A 31 -10.61 -8.61 -0.92
C GLN A 31 -10.22 -7.84 -2.17
N ASN A 32 -11.13 -7.74 -3.15
CA ASN A 32 -10.92 -6.90 -4.33
C ASN A 32 -10.86 -5.44 -3.92
N ILE A 33 -9.80 -4.74 -4.33
CA ILE A 33 -9.82 -3.29 -4.54
C ILE A 33 -10.32 -3.04 -5.97
N ASP A 34 -11.30 -2.14 -6.08
CA ASP A 34 -11.61 -1.46 -7.34
C ASP A 34 -10.53 -0.38 -7.55
N ASP A 35 -9.96 -0.33 -8.75
CA ASP A 35 -8.95 0.59 -9.29
C ASP A 35 -8.50 1.76 -8.38
N LEU A 36 -7.18 1.90 -8.19
CA LEU A 36 -6.59 3.07 -7.52
C LEU A 36 -7.09 4.38 -8.15
N ASP A 37 -7.61 5.28 -7.31
CA ASP A 37 -8.02 6.62 -7.73
C ASP A 37 -6.80 7.44 -8.23
N GLU A 38 -7.01 8.32 -9.22
CA GLU A 38 -5.97 9.24 -9.72
C GLU A 38 -5.42 10.11 -8.56
N GLY A 39 -4.12 9.97 -8.27
CA GLY A 39 -3.42 10.74 -7.23
C GLY A 39 -3.10 9.97 -5.96
N GLU A 40 -3.35 8.66 -5.94
CA GLU A 40 -2.86 7.76 -4.91
C GLU A 40 -1.43 7.26 -5.20
N GLU A 41 -0.61 7.17 -4.16
CA GLU A 41 0.61 6.36 -4.15
C GLU A 41 0.26 4.95 -3.68
N GLY A 42 1.00 3.94 -4.15
CA GLY A 42 0.75 2.57 -3.73
C GLY A 42 1.99 1.68 -3.76
N LEU A 43 1.93 0.61 -2.99
CA LEU A 43 2.88 -0.49 -3.01
C LEU A 43 2.16 -1.73 -3.50
N GLN A 44 2.64 -2.25 -4.62
CA GLN A 44 2.14 -3.48 -5.22
C GLN A 44 3.12 -4.63 -4.97
N ALA A 45 2.61 -5.73 -4.44
CA ALA A 45 3.39 -6.96 -4.28
C ALA A 45 2.72 -8.11 -5.01
N VAL A 46 3.32 -8.52 -6.12
CA VAL A 46 2.71 -9.42 -7.11
C VAL A 46 3.41 -10.76 -7.19
N SER A 47 2.61 -11.82 -7.34
CA SER A 47 3.08 -13.19 -7.56
C SER A 47 2.27 -13.88 -8.64
N ASN A 48 2.97 -14.69 -9.44
CA ASN A 48 2.36 -15.52 -10.48
C ASN A 48 1.94 -16.85 -9.85
N THR A 49 0.63 -17.12 -9.84
CA THR A 49 0.15 -18.46 -9.50
C THR A 49 0.49 -19.45 -10.61
N PRO A 50 0.58 -20.77 -10.31
CA PRO A 50 0.76 -21.81 -11.33
C PRO A 50 -0.29 -21.81 -12.45
N SER A 51 -1.47 -21.21 -12.20
CA SER A 51 -2.55 -21.04 -13.17
C SER A 51 -2.42 -19.79 -14.06
N GLY A 52 -1.38 -18.97 -13.87
CA GLY A 52 -1.19 -17.71 -14.62
C GLY A 52 -1.98 -16.52 -14.08
N THR A 53 -2.69 -16.67 -12.96
CA THR A 53 -3.33 -15.56 -12.24
C THR A 53 -2.28 -14.82 -11.42
N MET A 54 -2.19 -13.50 -11.55
CA MET A 54 -1.36 -12.66 -10.71
C MET A 54 -2.14 -12.29 -9.44
N VAL A 55 -1.58 -12.59 -8.27
CA VAL A 55 -2.13 -12.17 -6.98
C VAL A 55 -1.24 -11.07 -6.42
N GLY A 56 -1.84 -9.90 -6.19
CA GLY A 56 -1.21 -8.68 -5.74
C GLY A 56 -1.71 -8.25 -4.36
N LEU A 57 -0.85 -7.81 -3.44
CA LEU A 57 -1.29 -6.83 -2.44
C LEU A 57 -1.19 -5.45 -3.04
N GLU A 58 -2.18 -4.61 -2.76
CA GLU A 58 -2.12 -3.19 -3.05
C GLU A 58 -2.45 -2.43 -1.78
N PHE A 59 -1.44 -1.81 -1.21
CA PHE A 59 -1.65 -0.80 -0.17
C PHE A 59 -1.46 0.56 -0.81
N SER A 60 -2.50 1.39 -0.80
CA SER A 60 -2.46 2.74 -1.36
C SER A 60 -2.73 3.82 -0.33
N TRP A 61 -2.35 5.03 -0.64
CA TRP A 61 -2.68 6.19 0.16
C TRP A 61 -2.63 7.43 -0.70
N LYS A 62 -3.34 8.48 -0.28
CA LYS A 62 -3.18 9.78 -0.92
C LYS A 62 -1.76 10.28 -0.66
N GLY A 63 -1.06 10.74 -1.70
CA GLY A 63 0.29 11.31 -1.54
C GLY A 63 0.34 12.54 -0.60
N ASN A 64 -0.81 13.06 -0.17
CA ASN A 64 -0.94 14.18 0.74
C ASN A 64 -1.82 13.84 1.96
N ALA A 65 -1.44 14.41 3.11
CA ALA A 65 -2.22 14.42 4.34
C ALA A 65 -2.55 15.86 4.73
N THR A 66 -3.64 16.05 5.49
CA THR A 66 -3.99 17.35 6.06
C THR A 66 -3.33 17.49 7.43
N VAL A 67 -2.38 18.41 7.54
CA VAL A 67 -1.64 18.75 8.77
C VAL A 67 -2.05 20.16 9.18
N ASP A 68 -2.70 20.30 10.34
CA ASP A 68 -3.21 21.58 10.88
C ASP A 68 -4.07 22.37 9.86
N GLY A 69 -4.83 21.65 9.02
CA GLY A 69 -5.67 22.23 7.97
C GLY A 69 -4.95 22.54 6.66
N VAL A 70 -3.66 22.25 6.55
CA VAL A 70 -2.85 22.44 5.33
C VAL A 70 -2.52 21.09 4.71
N ASN A 71 -2.71 20.95 3.40
CA ASN A 71 -2.29 19.73 2.69
C ASN A 71 -0.77 19.72 2.51
N THR A 72 -0.14 18.67 3.03
CA THR A 72 1.30 18.45 2.95
C THR A 72 1.58 17.07 2.38
N THR A 73 2.65 16.95 1.58
CA THR A 73 3.09 15.67 1.04
C THR A 73 3.46 14.69 2.16
N VAL A 74 3.03 13.45 2.00
CA VAL A 74 3.38 12.32 2.86
C VAL A 74 4.65 11.69 2.30
N GLY A 75 5.66 11.52 3.15
CA GLY A 75 6.90 10.84 2.76
C GLY A 75 6.78 9.34 2.94
N THR A 76 7.02 8.57 1.89
CA THR A 76 7.01 7.11 1.96
C THR A 76 8.44 6.57 2.09
N THR A 77 8.66 5.62 3.01
CA THR A 77 9.93 4.88 3.11
C THR A 77 9.67 3.40 3.23
N LEU A 78 10.12 2.64 2.23
CA LEU A 78 10.10 1.18 2.25
C LEU A 78 11.35 0.64 2.97
N PHE A 79 11.18 -0.12 4.05
CA PHE A 79 12.31 -0.71 4.78
C PHE A 79 12.61 -2.14 4.35
N LYS A 80 11.56 -2.94 4.17
CA LYS A 80 11.69 -4.38 3.91
C LYS A 80 10.52 -4.86 3.08
N ALA A 81 10.81 -5.71 2.12
CA ALA A 81 9.82 -6.49 1.40
C ALA A 81 10.34 -7.93 1.30
N GLU A 82 9.51 -8.90 1.66
CA GLU A 82 9.82 -10.32 1.59
C GLU A 82 8.68 -11.05 0.92
N THR A 83 9.00 -11.80 -0.13
CA THR A 83 8.08 -12.75 -0.76
C THR A 83 8.57 -14.16 -0.46
N GLN A 84 7.65 -15.00 0.00
CA GLN A 84 7.83 -16.44 0.12
C GLN A 84 6.83 -17.12 -0.79
N GLU A 85 7.34 -17.92 -1.72
CA GLU A 85 6.57 -18.71 -2.67
C GLU A 85 6.97 -20.18 -2.51
N SER A 86 5.98 -21.04 -2.35
CA SER A 86 6.09 -22.50 -2.52
C SER A 86 4.90 -22.99 -3.33
N ASP A 87 4.98 -24.20 -3.89
CA ASP A 87 4.06 -24.74 -4.90
C ASP A 87 2.56 -24.45 -4.67
N ASP A 88 2.11 -24.36 -3.41
CA ASP A 88 0.73 -24.04 -3.01
C ASP A 88 0.60 -22.92 -1.95
N GLU A 89 1.68 -22.22 -1.58
CA GLU A 89 1.62 -21.14 -0.59
C GLU A 89 2.35 -19.87 -1.08
N PHE A 90 1.60 -18.76 -1.14
CA PHE A 90 2.13 -17.42 -1.29
C PHE A 90 2.02 -16.64 0.03
N GLU A 91 3.12 -16.04 0.47
CA GLU A 91 3.16 -15.08 1.57
C GLU A 91 4.03 -13.88 1.19
N HIS A 92 3.44 -12.68 1.16
CA HIS A 92 4.19 -11.43 1.02
C HIS A 92 4.13 -10.63 2.31
N LYS A 93 5.27 -10.09 2.76
CA LYS A 93 5.38 -9.19 3.89
C LYS A 93 6.08 -7.91 3.48
N GLN A 94 5.59 -6.78 3.97
CA GLN A 94 6.22 -5.48 3.73
C GLN A 94 6.21 -4.62 4.97
N ASP A 95 7.33 -3.95 5.25
CA ASP A 95 7.47 -2.94 6.29
C ASP A 95 7.79 -1.60 5.64
N PHE A 96 6.92 -0.61 5.83
CA PHE A 96 7.11 0.75 5.30
C PHE A 96 6.64 1.79 6.31
N ALA A 97 7.16 3.01 6.21
CA ALA A 97 6.71 4.14 6.99
C ALA A 97 6.08 5.22 6.11
N LEU A 98 5.00 5.81 6.62
CA LEU A 98 4.42 7.06 6.14
C LEU A 98 4.85 8.17 7.10
N SER A 99 5.56 9.15 6.57
CA SER A 99 6.16 10.26 7.30
C SER A 99 5.37 11.54 7.05
N TYR A 100 5.10 12.26 8.12
CA TYR A 100 4.27 13.46 8.11
C TYR A 100 5.07 14.65 8.60
N SER A 101 4.76 15.81 8.05
CA SER A 101 5.19 17.08 8.62
C SER A 101 4.65 17.22 10.04
N ARG A 102 5.39 17.94 10.90
CA ARG A 102 4.97 18.21 12.28
C ARG A 102 3.65 18.98 12.27
N GLY A 103 2.70 18.56 13.12
CA GLY A 103 1.47 19.29 13.36
C GLY A 103 0.77 18.84 14.64
N GLN A 104 -0.23 19.59 15.08
CA GLN A 104 -1.09 19.22 16.21
C GLN A 104 -2.21 18.27 15.79
N SER A 105 -2.67 18.36 14.54
CA SER A 105 -3.70 17.51 13.97
C SER A 105 -3.25 17.02 12.59
N ILE A 106 -3.11 15.70 12.44
CA ILE A 106 -2.77 15.04 11.18
C ILE A 106 -3.93 14.12 10.81
N ILE A 107 -4.49 14.33 9.62
CA ILE A 107 -5.56 13.52 9.05
C ILE A 107 -5.08 12.97 7.71
N HIS A 108 -5.07 11.65 7.60
CA HIS A 108 -4.68 10.95 6.39
C HIS A 108 -5.64 9.77 6.16
N ASP A 109 -5.99 9.48 4.91
CA ASP A 109 -6.90 8.39 4.56
C ASP A 109 -6.14 7.35 3.72
N PRO A 110 -5.33 6.48 4.36
CA PRO A 110 -4.73 5.35 3.67
C PRO A 110 -5.78 4.27 3.34
N THR A 111 -5.63 3.66 2.17
CA THR A 111 -6.47 2.59 1.65
C THR A 111 -5.64 1.31 1.54
N ALA A 112 -6.19 0.18 1.94
CA ALA A 112 -5.47 -1.09 1.94
C ALA A 112 -6.33 -2.19 1.34
N GLY A 113 -5.75 -3.03 0.48
CA GLY A 113 -6.44 -4.19 -0.05
C GLY A 113 -5.60 -5.05 -0.99
N VAL A 114 -6.28 -5.86 -1.80
CA VAL A 114 -5.67 -6.95 -2.57
C VAL A 114 -6.12 -6.81 -4.02
N THR A 115 -5.18 -6.87 -4.95
CA THR A 115 -5.44 -6.90 -6.38
C THR A 115 -5.30 -8.32 -6.91
N TYR A 116 -6.17 -8.68 -7.85
CA TYR A 116 -6.09 -9.93 -8.59
C TYR A 116 -6.12 -9.58 -10.07
N GLU A 117 -5.07 -9.92 -10.81
CA GLU A 117 -5.04 -9.73 -12.26
C GLU A 117 -4.98 -11.11 -12.92
N ASP A 118 -6.09 -11.54 -13.52
CA ASP A 118 -6.08 -12.72 -14.38
C ASP A 118 -5.40 -12.33 -15.70
N GLN A 119 -4.28 -12.99 -16.03
CA GLN A 119 -3.68 -12.90 -17.37
C GLN A 119 -4.57 -13.67 -18.35
N THR A 120 -5.75 -13.14 -18.69
CA THR A 120 -6.49 -13.65 -19.85
C THR A 120 -5.67 -13.34 -21.08
N SER A 121 -5.13 -14.40 -21.67
CA SER A 121 -4.23 -14.38 -22.81
C SER A 121 -4.82 -13.57 -23.96
N THR A 122 -4.24 -12.40 -24.27
CA THR A 122 -4.31 -11.88 -25.64
C THR A 122 -3.44 -12.76 -26.52
N SER A 123 -4.01 -13.89 -26.95
CA SER A 123 -3.52 -14.59 -28.13
C SER A 123 -4.01 -13.79 -29.34
N PRO A 124 -3.16 -13.09 -30.11
CA PRO A 124 -3.59 -12.64 -31.42
C PRO A 124 -3.80 -13.89 -32.27
N ASN A 125 -5.07 -14.20 -32.54
CA ASN A 125 -5.49 -15.21 -33.50
C ASN A 125 -4.76 -14.97 -34.83
N ASN A 126 -3.94 -15.95 -35.24
CA ASN A 126 -3.58 -16.10 -36.64
C ASN A 126 -4.78 -16.66 -37.40
N THR A 127 -5.31 -15.86 -38.32
CA THR A 127 -6.20 -16.21 -39.46
C THR A 127 -6.11 -14.99 -40.38
N ASP A 128 -5.70 -15.01 -41.65
CA ASP A 128 -5.36 -16.02 -42.66
C ASP A 128 -4.21 -15.44 -43.53
#